data_AF-A0AAE2UQH4-F1
#
_entry.id   AF-A0AAE2UQH4-F1
#
_cell.length_a   1.000
_cell.length_b   1.000
_cell.length_c   1.000
_cell.angle_alpha   90.00
_cell.angle_beta   90.00
_cell.angle_gamma   90.00
#
_symmetry.space_group_name_H-M   'P 1'
#
loop_
_entity.id
_entity.type
_entity.pdbx_description
1 polymer ?
#
loop_
_entity_poly.entity_id
_entity_poly.type
_entity_poly.pdbx_seq_one_letter_code
_entity_poly.pdbx_strand_id
1 'polypeptide(L)' 'MAFLACDTQWRVVGVGRGGMIWIGLDYTACDVVFRRGRYGDPVWDDLRVMEEAALPVLNSGDE' A
#
# COMPACT_ATOMS: atom_id res chain seq x y z
N MET A 1 -4.84 -5.57 -11.43
CA MET A 1 -5.70 -4.76 -10.53
C MET A 1 -4.87 -3.61 -10.00
N ALA A 2 -5.39 -2.39 -9.91
CA ALA A 2 -4.60 -1.20 -9.60
C ALA A 2 -3.88 -1.27 -8.24
N PHE A 3 -4.52 -1.87 -7.22
CA PHE A 3 -3.91 -2.14 -5.91
C PHE A 3 -2.66 -3.01 -6.01
N LEU A 4 -2.72 -4.15 -6.70
CA LEU A 4 -1.57 -5.05 -6.86
C LEU A 4 -0.44 -4.44 -7.70
N ALA A 5 -0.73 -3.46 -8.55
CA ALA A 5 0.30 -2.73 -9.29
C ALA A 5 1.09 -1.76 -8.39
N CYS A 6 0.61 -1.47 -7.17
CA CYS A 6 1.25 -0.60 -6.19
C CYS A 6 2.05 -1.39 -5.12
N ASP A 7 2.32 -2.67 -5.34
CA ASP A 7 2.97 -3.59 -4.38
C ASP A 7 4.31 -3.10 -3.82
N THR A 8 5.06 -2.33 -4.61
CA THR A 8 6.38 -1.80 -4.29
C THR A 8 6.32 -0.40 -3.65
N GLN A 9 5.12 0.17 -3.49
CA GLN A 9 4.92 1.55 -3.02
C GLN A 9 4.58 1.64 -1.53
N TRP A 10 4.69 0.53 -0.80
CA TRP A 10 4.48 0.50 0.64
C TRP A 10 5.60 1.24 1.38
N ARG A 11 5.20 2.10 2.32
CA ARG A 11 6.11 2.73 3.27
C ARG A 11 6.24 1.83 4.49
N VAL A 12 7.48 1.54 4.85
CA VAL A 12 7.84 0.70 5.98
C VAL A 12 8.76 1.48 6.90
N VAL A 13 8.52 1.41 8.21
CA VAL A 13 9.40 1.97 9.22
C VAL A 13 10.03 0.85 10.03
N GLY A 14 11.31 1.00 10.36
CA GLY A 14 12.00 0.10 11.27
C GLY A 14 11.60 0.40 12.71
N VAL A 15 11.21 -0.63 13.47
CA VAL A 15 10.95 -0.54 14.91
C VAL A 15 12.01 -1.34 15.67
N GLY A 16 13.14 -0.70 15.94
CA GLY A 16 14.21 -1.26 16.76
C GLY A 16 14.79 -2.56 16.20
N ARG A 17 14.96 -3.58 17.04
CA ARG A 17 15.79 -4.76 16.77
C ARG A 17 15.12 -5.73 15.79
N GLY A 18 15.16 -5.39 14.49
CA GLY A 18 14.70 -6.23 13.38
C GLY A 18 13.20 -6.16 13.09
N GLY A 19 12.43 -5.38 13.86
CA GLY A 19 11.01 -5.19 13.59
C GLY A 19 10.77 -4.20 12.46
N MET A 20 9.73 -4.45 11.67
CA MET A 20 9.25 -3.56 10.62
C MET A 20 7.75 -3.38 10.79
N ILE A 21 7.25 -2.17 10.53
CA ILE A 21 5.82 -1.86 10.50
C ILE A 21 5.51 -1.19 9.18
N TRP A 22 4.50 -1.71 8.49
CA TRP A 22 3.90 -1.07 7.32
C TRP A 22 2.98 0.05 7.79
N ILE A 23 3.20 1.27 7.29
CA ILE A 23 2.46 2.47 7.72
C ILE A 23 1.52 3.03 6.65
N GLY A 24 1.42 2.34 5.51
CA GLY A 24 0.57 2.72 4.38
C GLY A 24 1.34 2.84 3.07
N LEU A 25 0.62 2.97 1.97
CA LEU A 25 1.11 3.27 0.65
C LEU A 25 1.59 4.72 0.57
N ASP A 26 2.60 4.97 -0.26
CA ASP A 26 2.91 6.32 -0.72
C ASP A 26 1.95 6.71 -1.85
N TYR A 27 0.94 7.53 -1.52
CA TYR A 27 -0.05 7.95 -2.51
C TYR A 27 0.54 8.77 -3.65
N THR A 28 1.66 9.48 -3.46
CA THR A 28 2.31 10.20 -4.55
C THR A 28 2.93 9.22 -5.54
N ALA A 29 3.53 8.13 -5.04
CA ALA A 29 4.08 7.09 -5.89
C ALA A 29 2.98 6.23 -6.55
N CYS A 30 1.88 5.95 -5.83
CA CYS A 30 0.69 5.31 -6.40
C CYS A 30 0.04 6.14 -7.52
N ASP A 31 0.00 7.47 -7.42
CA ASP A 31 -0.48 8.33 -8.51
C ASP A 31 0.34 8.13 -9.81
N VAL A 32 1.66 7.95 -9.68
CA VAL A 32 2.51 7.62 -10.85
C VAL A 32 2.11 6.29 -11.47
N VAL A 33 1.87 5.26 -10.64
CA VAL A 33 1.37 3.94 -11.11
C VAL A 33 0.03 4.09 -11.82
N PHE A 34 -0.90 4.86 -11.25
CA PHE A 34 -2.23 5.10 -11.82
C PHE A 34 -2.18 5.81 -13.16
N ARG A 35 -1.40 6.89 -13.27
CA ARG A 35 -1.22 7.63 -14.53
C ARG A 35 -0.55 6.79 -15.61
N ARG A 36 0.46 5.98 -15.25
CA ARG A 36 1.17 5.09 -16.20
C ARG A 36 0.32 3.90 -16.61
N GLY A 37 -0.46 3.35 -15.68
CA GLY A 37 -1.39 2.24 -15.89
C GLY A 37 -2.73 2.63 -16.52
N ARG A 38 -3.01 3.93 -16.66
CA ARG A 38 -4.29 4.49 -17.12
C ARG A 38 -5.48 3.98 -16.30
N TYR A 39 -5.30 3.86 -14.99
CA TYR A 39 -6.39 3.57 -14.07
C TYR A 39 -7.23 4.83 -13.86
N GLY A 40 -8.55 4.67 -13.80
CA GLY A 40 -9.47 5.79 -13.60
C GLY A 40 -9.67 6.14 -12.13
N ASP A 41 -10.07 7.38 -11.87
CA ASP A 41 -10.32 7.93 -10.53
C ASP A 41 -11.24 7.06 -9.65
N PRO A 42 -12.31 6.41 -10.16
CA PRO A 42 -13.14 5.54 -9.30
C PRO A 42 -12.38 4.38 -8.65
N VAL A 43 -11.28 3.93 -9.26
CA VAL A 43 -10.44 2.84 -8.72
C VAL A 43 -9.51 3.35 -7.60
N TRP A 44 -9.39 4.67 -7.44
CA TRP A 44 -8.59 5.27 -6.38
C TRP A 44 -9.21 5.01 -4.99
N ASP A 45 -10.53 5.09 -4.87
CA ASP A 45 -11.20 4.82 -3.60
C ASP A 45 -11.05 3.33 -3.21
N ASP A 46 -11.12 2.43 -4.19
CA ASP A 46 -10.85 0.99 -3.98
C ASP A 46 -9.42 0.75 -3.47
N LEU A 47 -8.43 1.53 -3.92
CA LEU A 47 -7.04 1.42 -3.43
C LEU A 47 -6.98 1.63 -1.91
N ARG A 48 -7.72 2.63 -1.40
CA ARG A 48 -7.73 2.99 0.02
C ARG A 48 -8.44 1.92 0.86
N VAL A 49 -9.54 1.37 0.36
CA VAL A 49 -10.25 0.26 1.00
C VAL A 49 -9.33 -0.97 1.12
N MET A 50 -8.61 -1.30 0.05
CA MET A 50 -7.69 -2.42 0.04
C MET A 50 -6.46 -2.19 0.94
N GLU A 51 -5.94 -0.96 1.02
CA GLU A 51 -4.89 -0.58 1.95
C GLU A 51 -5.32 -0.77 3.41
N GLU A 52 -6.51 -0.28 3.76
CA GLU A 52 -7.07 -0.42 5.11
C GLU A 52 -7.21 -1.89 5.51
N ALA A 53 -7.67 -2.75 4.59
CA ALA A 53 -7.76 -4.18 4.82
C ALA A 53 -6.39 -4.89 4.92
N ALA A 54 -5.39 -4.42 4.17
CA ALA A 54 -4.07 -5.04 4.14
C ALA A 54 -3.21 -4.68 5.36
N LEU A 55 -3.34 -3.46 5.90
CA LEU A 55 -2.51 -2.97 7.01
C LEU A 55 -2.51 -3.88 8.26
N PRO A 56 -3.66 -4.37 8.76
CA PRO A 56 -3.68 -5.31 9.88
C PRO A 56 -2.98 -6.63 9.58
N VAL A 57 -3.12 -7.14 8.34
CA VAL A 57 -2.50 -8.40 7.91
C VAL A 57 -0.98 -8.26 7.77
N LEU A 58 -0.52 -7.16 7.17
CA LEU A 58 0.91 -6.87 7.02
C LEU A 58 1.60 -6.68 8.37
N ASN A 59 0.86 -6.19 9.38
CA ASN A 59 1.37 -5.91 10.71
C ASN A 59 0.97 -6.95 11.77
N SER A 60 0.31 -8.05 11.41
CA SER A 60 -0.15 -9.02 12.42
C SER A 60 1.01 -9.78 13.07
N GLY A 61 2.17 -9.87 12.39
CA GLY A 61 3.29 -10.71 12.82
C GLY A 61 2.91 -12.21 12.77
N ASP A 62 3.87 -13.08 12.50
CA ASP A 62 3.64 -14.52 12.55
C ASP A 62 3.23 -14.91 13.99
N GLU A 63 1.98 -15.37 14.16
CA GLU A 63 1.51 -16.06 15.37
C GLU A 63 2.16 -17.46 15.50
#